data_AF-A0AAV2NUU4-F1
#
_entry.id   AF-A0AAV2NUU4-F1
#
_cell.length_a   1.000
_cell.length_b   1.000
_cell.length_c   1.000
_cell.angle_alpha   90.00
_cell.angle_beta   90.00
_cell.angle_gamma   90.00
#
_symmetry.space_group_name_H-M   'P 1'
#
loop_
_entity.id
_entity.type
_entity.pdbx_description
1 polymer ?
#
loop_
_entity_poly.entity_id
_entity_poly.type
_entity_poly.pdbx_seq_one_letter_code
_entity_poly.pdbx_strand_id
1 'polypeptide(L)'
;MFRDTQKIIVEDGLAPSASFVINIRMEDLLEKLKLLNYDAEFIQELRMKPINKHYFVIPTNPGEQFYTFTCLAAWLIRKAGKNFEMPQESDDPNSTIASILDFLREIDVPVEFPPNKLKQGIGEHAVYVLDNLADNALKVEKFQWKKINIPPDEPTPEPDIEDDDAELILEKVEEEMMAEYDDDDEQDILHIDDITKLYGQNMSEAQKPDNILQSNTNRDEWQLELEKVLPRLKVTVRTDSRDWRAHLEQMKQLRANIATDLSGTKANLNKIYTNIGNTLDKIKTRETYLNKQLEPSLTEYRSLQERLSKVKEQYRDVSGGVTERTRVLNKLMEELEHVKREMDERGSSMTDGTPLINIKKTITKMKNEISEMNIRIGVLEYSLMCARVRDRTQLREDMNSTSTSVMT
;
A
#
# COMPACT_ATOMS: atom_id res chain seq x y z
N MET A 1 3.67 12.52 0.18
CA MET A 1 2.26 12.87 0.45
C MET A 1 1.81 11.98 1.58
N PHE A 2 1.87 12.51 2.80
CA PHE A 2 1.30 11.87 3.98
C PHE A 2 -0.21 11.81 3.79
N ARG A 3 -0.90 10.79 4.32
CA ARG A 3 -2.36 10.72 4.17
C ARG A 3 -2.97 12.00 4.77
N ASP A 4 -3.39 12.93 3.93
CA ASP A 4 -4.27 14.06 4.28
C ASP A 4 -5.72 13.57 4.49
N THR A 5 -5.89 12.33 4.95
CA THR A 5 -7.19 11.87 5.41
C THR A 5 -7.38 12.46 6.80
N GLN A 6 -8.39 13.34 6.92
CA GLN A 6 -8.87 13.85 8.20
C GLN A 6 -8.85 12.72 9.23
N LYS A 7 -8.07 12.89 10.31
CA LYS A 7 -8.16 12.02 11.49
C LYS A 7 -9.65 11.88 11.80
N ILE A 8 -10.18 10.67 11.78
CA ILE A 8 -11.61 10.44 12.00
C ILE A 8 -11.92 10.96 13.42
N ILE A 9 -12.54 12.13 13.48
CA ILE A 9 -13.05 12.75 14.70
C ILE A 9 -14.50 12.30 14.77
N VAL A 10 -14.78 11.35 15.66
CA VAL A 10 -16.16 11.05 16.03
C VAL A 10 -16.54 12.09 17.08
N GLU A 11 -17.42 13.02 16.71
CA GLU A 11 -17.90 14.12 17.58
C GLU A 11 -18.76 13.63 18.76
N ASP A 12 -19.16 12.34 18.79
CA ASP A 12 -20.04 11.78 19.81
C ASP A 12 -19.39 10.64 20.60
N GLY A 13 -18.98 10.94 21.83
CA GLY A 13 -18.30 10.01 22.75
C GLY A 13 -19.19 8.88 23.31
N LEU A 14 -20.48 8.85 22.96
CA LEU A 14 -21.45 7.83 23.39
C LEU A 14 -21.77 6.79 22.30
N ALA A 15 -21.26 6.96 21.08
CA ALA A 15 -21.49 6.00 20.00
C ALA A 15 -20.71 4.68 20.24
N PRO A 16 -21.30 3.49 20.02
CA PRO A 16 -20.59 2.21 20.12
C PRO A 16 -19.34 2.14 19.22
N SER A 17 -19.36 2.89 18.12
CA SER A 17 -18.24 3.07 17.18
C SER A 17 -17.06 3.82 17.77
N ALA A 18 -17.23 4.64 18.81
CA ALA A 18 -16.15 5.37 19.46
C ALA A 18 -15.11 4.43 20.11
N SER A 19 -15.57 3.28 20.64
CA SER A 19 -14.67 2.23 21.16
C SER A 19 -13.79 1.59 20.07
N PHE A 20 -14.24 1.62 18.81
CA PHE A 20 -13.52 1.04 17.68
C PHE A 20 -12.51 2.02 17.06
N VAL A 21 -12.67 3.34 17.27
CA VAL A 21 -11.72 4.37 16.81
C VAL A 21 -10.31 4.13 17.38
N ILE A 22 -10.23 3.67 18.64
CA ILE A 22 -8.95 3.36 19.29
C ILE A 22 -8.26 2.18 18.60
N ASN A 23 -9.01 1.16 18.17
CA ASN A 23 -8.47 0.03 17.42
C ASN A 23 -7.94 0.46 16.05
N ILE A 24 -8.66 1.32 15.34
CA ILE A 24 -8.22 1.87 14.04
C ILE A 24 -6.93 2.67 14.20
N ARG A 25 -6.85 3.56 15.20
CA ARG A 25 -5.63 4.35 15.46
C ARG A 25 -4.45 3.47 15.86
N MET A 26 -4.70 2.36 16.55
CA MET A 26 -3.67 1.38 16.90
C MET A 26 -3.20 0.58 15.67
N GLU A 27 -4.09 0.26 14.73
CA GLU A 27 -3.73 -0.36 13.45
C GLU A 27 -2.90 0.60 12.59
N ASP A 28 -3.31 1.86 12.47
CA ASP A 28 -2.53 2.91 11.79
C ASP A 28 -1.13 3.08 12.44
N LEU A 29 -1.06 3.08 13.78
CA LEU A 29 0.22 3.14 14.49
C LEU A 29 1.11 1.93 14.16
N LEU A 30 0.56 0.71 14.13
CA LEU A 30 1.32 -0.50 13.78
C LEU A 30 1.82 -0.47 12.33
N GLU A 31 1.02 0.04 11.40
CA GLU A 31 1.47 0.25 10.02
C GLU A 31 2.63 1.25 9.97
N LYS A 32 2.52 2.38 10.67
CA LYS A 32 3.60 3.38 10.78
C LYS A 32 4.86 2.79 11.41
N LEU A 33 4.73 1.97 12.45
CA LEU A 33 5.86 1.28 13.09
C LEU A 33 6.55 0.31 12.11
N LYS A 34 5.80 -0.46 11.33
CA LYS A 34 6.37 -1.33 10.28
C LYS A 34 7.13 -0.53 9.23
N LEU A 35 6.62 0.63 8.82
CA LEU A 35 7.31 1.52 7.88
C LEU A 35 8.63 2.06 8.45
N LEU A 36 8.73 2.22 9.78
CA LEU A 36 9.93 2.64 10.50
C LEU A 36 10.89 1.47 10.85
N ASN A 37 10.72 0.30 10.23
CA ASN A 37 11.52 -0.92 10.49
C ASN A 37 11.50 -1.41 11.95
N TYR A 38 10.34 -1.33 12.60
CA TYR A 38 10.10 -1.83 13.96
C TYR A 38 10.57 -3.28 14.19
N ASP A 39 10.40 -4.17 13.20
CA ASP A 39 10.74 -5.59 13.33
C ASP A 39 12.25 -5.85 13.40
N ALA A 40 13.07 -5.00 12.79
CA ALA A 40 14.53 -5.16 12.78
C ALA A 40 15.17 -4.45 13.96
N GLU A 41 14.77 -3.21 14.27
CA GLU A 41 15.46 -2.42 15.29
C GLU A 41 14.83 -2.58 16.68
N PHE A 42 13.50 -2.49 16.79
CA PHE A 42 12.85 -2.53 18.10
C PHE A 42 12.70 -3.96 18.64
N ILE A 43 12.40 -4.95 17.78
CA ILE A 43 12.25 -6.34 18.24
C ILE A 43 13.62 -7.01 18.44
N GLN A 44 14.59 -6.80 17.56
CA GLN A 44 15.88 -7.50 17.64
C GLN A 44 16.92 -6.77 18.50
N GLU A 45 17.07 -5.43 18.39
CA GLU A 45 18.07 -4.71 19.20
C GLU A 45 17.61 -4.50 20.64
N LEU A 46 16.32 -4.22 20.86
CA LEU A 46 15.77 -3.97 22.20
C LEU A 46 15.20 -5.22 22.88
N ARG A 47 15.18 -6.39 22.20
CA ARG A 47 14.68 -7.69 22.70
C ARG A 47 13.26 -7.62 23.30
N MET A 48 12.40 -6.75 22.77
CA MET A 48 11.03 -6.56 23.24
C MET A 48 10.07 -7.52 22.54
N LYS A 49 8.95 -7.85 23.20
CA LYS A 49 7.91 -8.73 22.62
C LYS A 49 7.21 -8.02 21.44
N PRO A 50 6.81 -8.77 20.39
CA PRO A 50 6.01 -8.21 19.30
C PRO A 50 4.70 -7.60 19.81
N ILE A 51 4.42 -6.36 19.41
CA ILE A 51 3.19 -5.64 19.79
C ILE A 51 2.05 -6.12 18.89
N ASN A 52 0.96 -6.60 19.50
CA ASN A 52 -0.25 -7.01 18.80
C ASN A 52 -1.22 -5.83 18.61
N LYS A 53 -2.14 -5.92 17.64
CA LYS A 53 -3.17 -4.90 17.34
C LYS A 53 -4.04 -4.46 18.53
N HIS A 54 -4.14 -5.28 19.58
CA HIS A 54 -4.90 -4.94 20.77
C HIS A 54 -4.04 -4.64 22.01
N TYR A 55 -2.71 -4.59 21.86
CA TYR A 55 -1.77 -4.58 22.99
C TYR A 55 -1.88 -3.32 23.86
N PHE A 56 -2.08 -2.13 23.29
CA PHE A 56 -2.31 -0.90 24.06
C PHE A 56 -3.80 -0.55 24.25
N VAL A 57 -4.70 -1.40 23.74
CA VAL A 57 -6.16 -1.21 23.83
C VAL A 57 -6.75 -2.01 24.98
N ILE A 58 -6.28 -3.25 25.17
CA ILE A 58 -6.76 -4.14 26.23
C ILE A 58 -5.78 -4.13 27.40
N PRO A 59 -6.22 -3.81 28.63
CA PRO A 59 -5.36 -3.88 29.80
C PRO A 59 -5.03 -5.34 30.11
N THR A 60 -3.77 -5.73 29.90
CA THR A 60 -3.28 -7.08 30.22
C THR A 60 -2.42 -7.01 31.47
N ASN A 61 -1.38 -6.17 31.44
CA ASN A 61 -0.47 -5.95 32.54
C ASN A 61 -0.02 -4.47 32.53
N PRO A 62 -0.61 -3.61 33.38
CA PRO A 62 -0.34 -2.17 33.36
C PRO A 62 1.13 -1.79 33.55
N GLY A 63 1.91 -2.57 34.31
CA GLY A 63 3.33 -2.31 34.53
C GLY A 63 4.18 -2.59 33.28
N GLU A 64 3.99 -3.76 32.67
CA GLU A 64 4.70 -4.15 31.43
C GLU A 64 4.26 -3.29 30.24
N GLN A 65 2.97 -2.93 30.18
CA GLN A 65 2.42 -2.06 29.14
C GLN A 65 2.94 -0.62 29.27
N PHE A 66 3.06 -0.10 30.50
CA PHE A 66 3.69 1.21 30.75
C PHE A 66 5.17 1.21 30.36
N TYR A 67 5.92 0.18 30.76
CA TYR A 67 7.33 0.05 30.38
C TYR A 67 7.51 -0.01 28.86
N THR A 68 6.72 -0.86 28.19
CA THR A 68 6.73 -0.98 26.73
C THR A 68 6.34 0.32 26.04
N PHE A 69 5.35 1.06 26.57
CA PHE A 69 4.97 2.38 26.09
C PHE A 69 6.13 3.38 26.22
N THR A 70 6.79 3.44 27.37
CA THR A 70 7.93 4.36 27.59
C THR A 70 9.12 4.03 26.70
N CYS A 71 9.43 2.74 26.51
CA CYS A 71 10.49 2.29 25.61
C CYS A 71 10.18 2.62 24.14
N LEU A 72 8.93 2.41 23.72
CA LEU A 72 8.49 2.73 22.36
C LEU A 72 8.51 4.22 22.10
N ALA A 73 8.03 5.03 23.04
CA ALA A 73 8.11 6.49 22.96
C ALA A 73 9.57 6.96 22.86
N ALA A 74 10.45 6.45 23.73
CA ALA A 74 11.89 6.75 23.70
C ALA A 74 12.53 6.41 22.35
N TRP A 75 12.19 5.25 21.77
CA TRP A 75 12.70 4.83 20.47
C TRP A 75 12.22 5.75 19.33
N LEU A 76 10.93 6.12 19.32
CA LEU A 76 10.37 7.07 18.34
C LEU A 76 11.01 8.46 18.46
N ILE A 77 11.31 8.92 19.68
CA ILE A 77 11.99 10.20 19.93
C ILE A 77 13.43 10.17 19.38
N ARG A 78 14.14 9.05 19.55
CA ARG A 78 15.47 8.85 18.95
C ARG A 78 15.42 8.86 17.43
N LYS A 79 14.43 8.20 16.85
CA LYS A 79 14.19 8.20 15.39
C LYS A 79 13.85 9.59 14.85
N ALA A 80 13.19 10.42 15.64
CA ALA A 80 12.94 11.82 15.32
C ALA A 80 14.19 12.72 15.46
N GLY A 81 15.36 12.16 15.81
CA GLY A 81 16.66 12.87 15.80
C GLY A 81 17.04 13.54 17.12
N LYS A 82 16.38 13.24 18.24
CA LYS A 82 16.80 13.71 19.58
C LYS A 82 17.36 12.59 20.44
N ASN A 83 18.42 12.89 21.19
CA ASN A 83 18.98 11.96 22.17
C ASN A 83 18.05 11.86 23.38
N PHE A 84 17.36 10.74 23.49
CA PHE A 84 16.54 10.38 24.64
C PHE A 84 17.14 9.14 25.30
N GLU A 85 17.38 9.16 26.61
CA GLU A 85 17.88 7.99 27.33
C GLU A 85 16.77 6.95 27.46
N MET A 86 17.13 5.66 27.33
CA MET A 86 16.11 4.62 27.35
C MET A 86 15.65 4.43 28.79
N PRO A 87 14.36 4.63 29.10
CA PRO A 87 13.89 4.58 30.46
C PRO A 87 14.06 3.16 31.01
N GLN A 88 14.61 3.05 32.21
CA GLN A 88 14.76 1.80 32.95
C GLN A 88 13.51 1.53 33.79
N GLU A 89 13.26 0.27 34.15
CA GLU A 89 12.12 -0.13 35.01
C GLU A 89 12.11 0.56 36.40
N SER A 90 13.22 1.19 36.79
CA SER A 90 13.40 1.91 38.05
C SER A 90 13.25 3.44 37.96
N ASP A 91 13.05 3.98 36.76
CA ASP A 91 12.84 5.42 36.57
C ASP A 91 11.44 5.84 37.06
N ASP A 92 11.35 7.04 37.65
CA ASP A 92 10.07 7.56 38.12
C ASP A 92 9.10 7.76 36.95
N PRO A 93 7.93 7.06 36.93
CA PRO A 93 6.95 7.15 35.87
C PRO A 93 6.51 8.58 35.54
N ASN A 94 6.44 9.46 36.53
CA ASN A 94 6.02 10.85 36.33
C ASN A 94 7.07 11.66 35.56
N SER A 95 8.34 11.47 35.92
CA SER A 95 9.48 12.15 35.32
C SER A 95 9.65 11.75 33.85
N THR A 96 9.54 10.46 33.54
CA THR A 96 9.60 9.97 32.14
C THR A 96 8.42 10.46 31.31
N ILE A 97 7.20 10.46 31.86
CA ILE A 97 6.02 11.02 31.17
C ILE A 97 6.20 12.52 30.92
N ALA A 98 6.72 13.27 31.90
CA ALA A 98 6.96 14.70 31.75
C ALA A 98 7.94 14.98 30.60
N SER A 99 9.05 14.25 30.52
CA SER A 99 10.02 14.38 29.42
C SER A 99 9.43 14.04 28.05
N ILE A 100 8.56 13.02 27.95
CA ILE A 100 7.87 12.68 26.70
C ILE A 100 6.87 13.79 26.30
N LEU A 101 6.15 14.35 27.28
CA LEU A 101 5.19 15.43 27.04
C LEU A 101 5.88 16.75 26.67
N ASP A 102 7.04 17.06 27.26
CA ASP A 102 7.82 18.24 26.91
C ASP A 102 8.33 18.13 25.46
N PHE A 103 8.77 16.95 25.03
CA PHE A 103 9.13 16.70 23.64
C PHE A 103 7.93 16.86 22.68
N LEU A 104 6.74 16.43 23.07
CA LEU A 104 5.52 16.66 22.27
C LEU A 104 5.17 18.14 22.13
N ARG A 105 5.40 18.95 23.17
CA ARG A 105 5.20 20.41 23.10
C ARG A 105 6.22 21.07 22.16
N GLU A 106 7.45 20.58 22.11
CA GLU A 106 8.45 21.07 21.15
C GLU A 106 8.09 20.76 19.68
N ILE A 107 7.28 19.73 19.44
CA ILE A 107 6.79 19.33 18.10
C ILE A 107 5.49 20.05 17.73
N ASP A 108 4.98 20.94 18.59
CA ASP A 108 3.72 21.69 18.41
C ASP A 108 2.48 20.78 18.32
N VAL A 109 2.47 19.67 19.07
CA VAL A 109 1.30 18.77 19.19
C VAL A 109 0.46 19.18 20.41
N PRO A 110 -0.86 19.45 20.25
CA PRO A 110 -1.71 19.83 21.37
C PRO A 110 -1.93 18.65 22.33
N VAL A 111 -1.48 18.79 23.58
CA VAL A 111 -1.70 17.80 24.65
C VAL A 111 -2.75 18.34 25.63
N GLU A 112 -4.01 17.97 25.44
CA GLU A 112 -5.13 18.37 26.31
C GLU A 112 -5.56 17.25 27.28
N PHE A 113 -4.61 16.66 28.02
CA PHE A 113 -4.94 15.68 29.06
C PHE A 113 -3.89 15.63 30.18
N PRO A 114 -4.29 15.27 31.42
CA PRO A 114 -3.37 15.24 32.56
C PRO A 114 -2.40 14.05 32.49
N PRO A 115 -1.14 14.20 32.96
CA PRO A 115 -0.11 13.14 32.92
C PRO A 115 -0.52 11.83 33.61
N ASN A 116 -1.43 11.91 34.58
CA ASN A 116 -1.94 10.74 35.30
C ASN A 116 -2.63 9.72 34.37
N LYS A 117 -3.17 10.14 33.22
CA LYS A 117 -3.81 9.24 32.27
C LYS A 117 -2.81 8.41 31.45
N LEU A 118 -1.53 8.82 31.38
CA LEU A 118 -0.48 8.07 30.70
C LEU A 118 0.19 7.01 31.57
N LYS A 119 0.02 7.09 32.91
CA LYS A 119 0.59 6.12 33.87
C LYS A 119 0.09 4.70 33.67
N GLN A 120 -1.10 4.54 33.12
CA GLN A 120 -1.66 3.23 32.84
C GLN A 120 -1.04 2.60 31.59
N GLY A 121 -0.35 3.38 30.74
CA GLY A 121 0.27 2.88 29.50
C GLY A 121 -0.72 2.34 28.46
N ILE A 122 -2.04 2.52 28.69
CA ILE A 122 -3.12 1.86 27.95
C ILE A 122 -4.21 2.90 27.66
N GLY A 123 -4.85 2.79 26.50
CA GLY A 123 -6.00 3.59 26.11
C GLY A 123 -5.69 4.69 25.11
N GLU A 124 -6.72 5.49 24.80
CA GLU A 124 -6.70 6.45 23.70
C GLU A 124 -5.56 7.48 23.80
N HIS A 125 -5.27 7.97 25.00
CA HIS A 125 -4.24 8.98 25.21
C HIS A 125 -2.83 8.43 24.97
N ALA A 126 -2.56 7.17 25.33
CA ALA A 126 -1.26 6.53 25.08
C ALA A 126 -1.06 6.28 23.58
N VAL A 127 -2.08 5.76 22.89
CA VAL A 127 -2.03 5.55 21.43
C VAL A 127 -1.90 6.88 20.69
N TYR A 128 -2.59 7.94 21.13
CA TYR A 128 -2.48 9.28 20.54
C TYR A 128 -1.07 9.87 20.64
N VAL A 129 -0.40 9.70 21.78
CA VAL A 129 0.99 10.12 21.96
C VAL A 129 1.91 9.37 21.00
N LEU A 130 1.81 8.05 20.95
CA LEU A 130 2.64 7.21 20.08
C LEU A 130 2.40 7.50 18.59
N ASP A 131 1.15 7.71 18.19
CA ASP A 131 0.76 8.01 16.80
C ASP A 131 1.40 9.31 16.30
N ASN A 132 1.34 10.37 17.10
CA ASN A 132 1.96 11.65 16.73
C ASN A 132 3.49 11.59 16.76
N LEU A 133 4.08 10.82 17.68
CA LEU A 133 5.53 10.59 17.69
C LEU A 133 5.98 9.79 16.45
N ALA A 134 5.21 8.78 16.04
CA ALA A 134 5.45 8.01 14.82
C ALA A 134 5.31 8.86 13.55
N ASP A 135 4.30 9.74 13.49
CA ASP A 135 4.16 10.70 12.38
C ASP A 135 5.36 11.64 12.28
N ASN A 136 5.89 12.10 13.41
CA ASN A 136 7.06 12.95 13.40
C ASN A 136 8.33 12.19 13.00
N ALA A 137 8.51 10.96 13.50
CA ALA A 137 9.62 10.10 13.09
C ALA A 137 9.59 9.85 11.57
N LEU A 138 8.41 9.55 10.99
CA LEU A 138 8.24 9.36 9.54
C LEU A 138 8.52 10.64 8.73
N LYS A 139 8.18 11.82 9.27
CA LYS A 139 8.51 13.11 8.63
C LYS A 139 10.02 13.35 8.59
N VAL A 140 10.72 13.04 9.68
CA VAL A 140 12.18 13.19 9.78
C VAL A 140 12.91 12.19 8.88
N GLU A 141 12.44 10.95 8.83
CA GLU A 141 13.00 9.90 7.95
C GLU A 141 12.73 10.15 6.45
N LYS A 142 11.85 11.10 6.11
CA LYS A 142 11.46 11.46 4.73
C LYS A 142 11.03 10.25 3.92
N PHE A 143 10.26 9.35 4.53
CA PHE A 143 9.83 8.12 3.89
C PHE A 143 9.08 8.41 2.57
N GLN A 144 9.56 7.84 1.47
CA GLN A 144 8.88 7.86 0.18
C GLN A 144 8.34 6.47 -0.10
N TRP A 145 7.03 6.39 -0.37
CA TRP A 145 6.41 5.17 -0.84
C TRP A 145 7.14 4.70 -2.10
N LYS A 146 7.72 3.50 -2.03
CA LYS A 146 8.29 2.85 -3.20
C LYS A 146 7.16 2.67 -4.21
N LYS A 147 7.18 3.46 -5.29
CA LYS A 147 6.18 3.39 -6.35
C LYS A 147 6.24 1.96 -6.90
N ILE A 148 5.12 1.25 -6.83
CA ILE A 148 4.97 -0.07 -7.42
C ILE A 148 5.21 0.12 -8.93
N ASN A 149 6.30 -0.46 -9.45
CA ASN A 149 6.49 -0.63 -10.87
C ASN A 149 5.53 -1.75 -11.26
N ILE A 150 4.34 -1.38 -11.70
CA ILE A 150 3.44 -2.27 -12.42
C ILE A 150 4.13 -2.44 -13.78
N PRO A 151 4.64 -3.63 -14.13
CA PRO A 151 5.06 -3.88 -15.50
C PRO A 151 3.86 -3.56 -16.39
N PRO A 152 4.03 -2.80 -17.49
CA PRO A 152 2.92 -2.54 -18.40
C PRO A 152 2.29 -3.87 -18.82
N ASP A 153 0.95 -3.93 -18.81
CA ASP A 153 0.17 -5.01 -19.40
C ASP A 153 0.60 -5.17 -20.86
N GLU A 154 1.57 -6.04 -21.11
CA GLU A 154 1.67 -6.70 -22.40
C GLU A 154 0.41 -7.57 -22.52
N PRO A 155 -0.40 -7.40 -23.57
CA PRO A 155 -1.46 -8.34 -23.85
C PRO A 155 -0.78 -9.66 -24.16
N THR A 156 -0.65 -10.54 -23.17
CA THR A 156 -0.20 -11.92 -23.35
C THR A 156 -1.12 -12.57 -24.38
N PRO A 157 -0.67 -12.86 -25.62
CA PRO A 157 -1.22 -14.01 -26.31
C PRO A 157 -0.81 -15.21 -25.44
N GLU A 158 -1.73 -16.13 -25.17
CA GLU A 158 -1.40 -17.40 -24.54
C GLU A 158 -0.14 -17.98 -25.22
N PRO A 159 0.99 -18.15 -24.52
CA PRO A 159 2.12 -18.86 -25.09
C PRO A 159 1.77 -20.35 -25.05
N ASP A 160 1.80 -20.95 -26.23
CA ASP A 160 1.81 -22.39 -26.43
C ASP A 160 2.79 -23.06 -25.45
N ILE A 161 2.36 -24.17 -24.88
CA ILE A 161 3.21 -25.05 -24.08
C ILE A 161 4.26 -25.63 -25.03
N GLU A 162 5.44 -25.03 -25.08
CA GLU A 162 6.63 -25.68 -25.64
C GLU A 162 7.20 -26.60 -24.55
N ASP A 163 7.24 -27.89 -24.86
CA ASP A 163 7.91 -28.94 -24.08
C ASP A 163 9.37 -28.55 -23.81
N ASP A 164 9.69 -28.21 -22.56
CA ASP A 164 11.05 -28.02 -22.10
C ASP A 164 11.64 -29.39 -21.74
N ASP A 165 12.20 -30.07 -22.75
CA ASP A 165 13.05 -31.27 -22.66
C ASP A 165 14.39 -30.93 -21.97
N ALA A 166 14.33 -30.58 -20.69
CA ALA A 166 15.50 -30.53 -19.83
C ALA A 166 15.79 -31.94 -19.26
N GLU A 167 16.37 -32.81 -20.09
CA GLU A 167 16.97 -34.06 -19.60
C GLU A 167 18.11 -33.75 -18.63
N LEU A 168 17.90 -34.06 -17.34
CA LEU A 168 18.95 -34.15 -16.33
C LEU A 168 19.94 -35.26 -16.73
N ILE A 169 21.11 -34.87 -17.24
CA ILE A 169 22.19 -35.81 -17.55
C ILE A 169 22.72 -36.42 -16.25
N LEU A 170 22.32 -37.67 -15.97
CA LEU A 170 22.70 -38.44 -14.76
C LEU A 170 24.22 -38.50 -14.54
N GLU A 171 25.00 -38.50 -15.62
CA GLU A 171 26.46 -38.55 -15.61
C GLU A 171 27.08 -37.34 -14.89
N LYS A 172 26.44 -36.17 -14.98
CA LYS A 172 26.95 -34.94 -14.35
C LYS A 172 26.67 -34.89 -12.85
N VAL A 173 25.59 -35.54 -12.41
CA VAL A 173 25.26 -35.70 -10.98
C VAL A 173 26.15 -36.78 -10.34
N GLU A 174 26.51 -37.83 -11.09
CA GLU A 174 27.40 -38.89 -10.61
C GLU A 174 28.86 -38.41 -10.51
N GLU A 175 29.31 -37.55 -11.43
CA GLU A 175 30.63 -36.91 -11.39
C GLU A 175 30.76 -35.91 -10.24
N GLU A 176 29.71 -35.12 -9.96
CA GLU A 176 29.68 -34.16 -8.85
C GLU A 176 29.62 -34.87 -7.48
N MET A 177 28.93 -36.01 -7.40
CA MET A 177 28.91 -36.85 -6.20
C MET A 177 30.24 -37.60 -6.00
N MET A 178 30.94 -38.01 -7.07
CA MET A 178 32.28 -38.63 -6.94
C MET A 178 33.36 -37.64 -6.50
N ALA A 179 33.28 -36.37 -6.94
CA ALA A 179 34.25 -35.34 -6.56
C ALA A 179 34.14 -34.92 -5.08
N GLU A 180 33.01 -35.19 -4.41
CA GLU A 180 32.82 -34.91 -2.98
C GLU A 180 33.38 -36.01 -2.05
N TYR A 181 33.78 -37.16 -2.59
CA TYR A 181 34.36 -38.28 -1.83
C TYR A 181 35.88 -38.45 -1.97
N ASP A 182 36.54 -37.57 -2.71
CA ASP A 182 38.00 -37.59 -2.92
C ASP A 182 38.71 -36.53 -2.06
N ASP A 183 38.38 -36.50 -0.76
CA ASP A 183 39.08 -35.71 0.25
C ASP A 183 39.93 -36.66 1.13
N ASP A 184 41.18 -36.81 0.71
CA ASP A 184 42.39 -37.07 1.53
C ASP A 184 42.27 -37.97 2.78
N ASP A 185 42.13 -39.29 2.58
CA ASP A 185 42.57 -40.29 3.57
C ASP A 185 43.21 -41.51 2.87
N GLU A 186 44.23 -41.24 2.06
CA GLU A 186 45.10 -42.26 1.46
C GLU A 186 46.19 -42.67 2.48
N GLN A 187 45.79 -43.49 3.47
CA GLN A 187 46.75 -44.18 4.33
C GLN A 187 46.17 -45.52 4.85
N ASP A 188 46.81 -46.62 4.43
CA ASP A 188 46.65 -48.01 4.89
C ASP A 188 45.36 -48.76 4.51
N ILE A 189 45.16 -49.03 3.22
CA ILE A 189 44.38 -50.20 2.78
C ILE A 189 45.35 -51.36 2.51
N LEU A 190 45.49 -52.24 3.49
CA LEU A 190 46.15 -53.55 3.35
C LEU A 190 45.53 -54.34 2.19
N HIS A 191 46.26 -54.50 1.09
CA HIS A 191 45.82 -55.25 -0.08
C HIS A 191 45.64 -56.74 0.26
N ILE A 192 44.46 -57.28 -0.05
CA ILE A 192 44.08 -58.71 0.15
C ILE A 192 45.08 -59.69 -0.50
N ASP A 193 45.82 -59.26 -1.52
CA ASP A 193 46.85 -60.06 -2.18
C ASP A 193 48.10 -60.31 -1.31
N ASP A 194 48.42 -59.41 -0.37
CA ASP A 194 49.57 -59.58 0.53
C ASP A 194 49.32 -60.63 1.62
N ILE A 195 48.06 -60.79 2.04
CA ILE A 195 47.64 -61.86 2.97
C ILE A 195 47.77 -63.22 2.30
N THR A 196 47.41 -63.32 1.02
CA THR A 196 47.46 -64.58 0.26
C THR A 196 48.91 -65.03 0.02
N LYS A 197 49.83 -64.09 -0.22
CA LYS A 197 51.28 -64.38 -0.36
C LYS A 197 51.90 -64.91 0.93
N LEU A 198 51.52 -64.36 2.09
CA LEU A 198 52.03 -64.79 3.39
C LEU A 198 51.57 -66.21 3.77
N TYR A 199 50.34 -66.60 3.40
CA TYR A 199 49.86 -67.96 3.61
C TYR A 199 50.45 -68.97 2.61
N GLY A 200 50.76 -68.55 1.39
CA GLY A 200 51.37 -69.41 0.35
C GLY A 200 52.82 -69.80 0.63
N GLN A 201 53.63 -68.91 1.22
CA GLN A 201 55.04 -69.19 1.55
C GLN A 201 55.20 -70.13 2.76
N ASN A 202 54.31 -70.06 3.76
CA ASN A 202 54.39 -70.88 4.98
C ASN A 202 53.93 -72.34 4.81
N MET A 203 53.40 -72.72 3.64
CA MET A 203 52.94 -74.09 3.38
C MET A 203 54.01 -75.01 2.78
N SER A 204 55.16 -74.46 2.35
CA SER A 204 56.19 -75.21 1.62
C SER A 204 57.35 -75.73 2.50
N GLU A 205 57.38 -75.39 3.80
CA GLU A 205 58.42 -75.82 4.76
C GLU A 205 57.89 -76.71 5.91
N ALA A 206 56.65 -77.18 5.85
CA ALA A 206 56.18 -78.24 6.73
C ALA A 206 56.70 -79.61 6.24
N GLN A 207 58.02 -79.82 6.39
CA GLN A 207 58.64 -81.13 6.26
C GLN A 207 57.91 -82.13 7.17
N LYS A 208 57.57 -83.28 6.56
CA LYS A 208 57.04 -84.51 7.14
C LYS A 208 57.37 -84.69 8.63
N PRO A 209 56.39 -85.04 9.49
CA PRO A 209 56.71 -85.61 10.79
C PRO A 209 57.18 -87.05 10.59
N ASP A 210 58.47 -87.23 10.26
CA ASP A 210 59.13 -88.52 10.40
C ASP A 210 59.41 -88.78 11.88
N ASN A 211 59.05 -89.98 12.30
CA ASN A 211 59.17 -90.60 13.63
C ASN A 211 57.99 -90.38 14.58
N ILE A 212 57.26 -91.48 14.76
CA ILE A 212 56.42 -91.79 15.92
C ILE A 212 57.21 -91.42 17.18
N LEU A 213 56.81 -90.32 17.84
CA LEU A 213 57.28 -89.94 19.17
C LEU A 213 56.87 -91.03 20.16
N GLN A 214 57.77 -91.96 20.47
CA GLN A 214 57.59 -92.87 21.59
C GLN A 214 57.74 -92.06 22.88
N SER A 215 56.64 -91.93 23.63
CA SER A 215 56.63 -91.28 24.94
C SER A 215 57.41 -92.13 25.94
N ASN A 216 58.65 -91.76 26.22
CA ASN A 216 59.36 -92.15 27.45
C ASN A 216 59.03 -91.18 28.59
N THR A 217 57.80 -90.66 28.64
CA THR A 217 57.40 -89.63 29.61
C THR A 217 56.87 -90.29 30.87
N ASN A 218 57.55 -90.07 31.99
CA ASN A 218 57.13 -90.53 33.30
C ASN A 218 55.84 -89.79 33.74
N ARG A 219 54.93 -90.46 34.48
CA ARG A 219 53.65 -89.88 34.94
C ARG A 219 53.87 -88.61 35.75
N ASP A 220 54.91 -88.61 36.56
CA ASP A 220 55.24 -87.52 37.47
C ASP A 220 55.83 -86.32 36.73
N GLU A 221 56.63 -86.55 35.68
CA GLU A 221 57.13 -85.49 34.78
C GLU A 221 55.99 -84.85 33.99
N TRP A 222 55.01 -85.65 33.58
CA TRP A 222 53.82 -85.15 32.90
C TRP A 222 52.92 -84.32 33.82
N GLN A 223 52.79 -84.72 35.09
CA GLN A 223 52.09 -83.91 36.09
C GLN A 223 52.82 -82.61 36.41
N LEU A 224 54.16 -82.63 36.48
CA LEU A 224 54.95 -81.42 36.69
C LEU A 224 54.83 -80.44 35.52
N GLU A 225 54.88 -80.92 34.27
CA GLU A 225 54.66 -80.07 33.11
C GLU A 225 53.19 -79.62 33.01
N LEU A 226 52.22 -80.45 33.42
CA LEU A 226 50.82 -80.03 33.53
C LEU A 226 50.66 -78.89 34.55
N GLU A 227 51.21 -79.02 35.76
CA GLU A 227 51.16 -77.99 36.80
C GLU A 227 51.90 -76.71 36.42
N LYS A 228 52.96 -76.82 35.63
CA LYS A 228 53.73 -75.69 35.09
C LYS A 228 53.01 -74.99 33.94
N VAL A 229 52.25 -75.70 33.12
CA VAL A 229 51.52 -75.17 31.97
C VAL A 229 50.09 -74.75 32.34
N LEU A 230 49.50 -75.29 33.42
CA LEU A 230 48.18 -74.92 33.96
C LEU A 230 48.00 -73.40 34.13
N PRO A 231 48.98 -72.64 34.68
CA PRO A 231 48.87 -71.19 34.83
C PRO A 231 48.94 -70.45 33.50
N ARG A 232 49.60 -71.04 32.48
CA ARG A 232 49.70 -70.50 31.12
C ARG A 232 48.46 -70.80 30.27
N LEU A 233 47.76 -71.90 30.57
CA LEU A 233 46.47 -72.29 29.96
C LEU A 233 45.27 -71.65 30.65
N LYS A 234 45.45 -71.11 31.86
CA LYS A 234 44.45 -70.29 32.52
C LYS A 234 44.33 -68.97 31.74
N VAL A 235 43.56 -69.01 30.66
CA VAL A 235 43.13 -67.84 29.90
C VAL A 235 42.29 -67.00 30.85
N THR A 236 42.95 -66.11 31.59
CA THR A 236 42.27 -65.01 32.23
C THR A 236 41.79 -64.13 31.10
N VAL A 237 40.53 -64.30 30.69
CA VAL A 237 39.82 -63.33 29.86
C VAL A 237 39.77 -62.05 30.68
N ARG A 238 40.83 -61.25 30.60
CA ARG A 238 40.79 -59.86 31.01
C ARG A 238 39.77 -59.25 30.05
N THR A 239 38.71 -58.68 30.60
CA THR A 239 37.74 -57.86 29.86
C THR A 239 38.50 -56.65 29.32
N ASP A 240 39.21 -56.86 28.22
CA ASP A 240 39.99 -55.84 27.56
C ASP A 240 39.02 -54.98 26.73
N SER A 241 39.30 -53.70 26.57
CA SER A 241 38.45 -52.76 25.80
C SER A 241 38.37 -53.13 24.31
N ARG A 242 39.11 -54.16 23.89
CA ARG A 242 39.14 -54.79 22.57
C ARG A 242 38.32 -56.09 22.50
N ASP A 243 37.56 -56.43 23.54
CA ASP A 243 36.68 -57.60 23.53
C ASP A 243 35.48 -57.33 22.62
N TRP A 244 35.57 -57.82 21.39
CA TRP A 244 34.50 -57.72 20.40
C TRP A 244 33.18 -58.35 20.90
N ARG A 245 33.22 -59.25 21.89
CA ARG A 245 32.00 -59.81 22.50
C ARG A 245 31.25 -58.78 23.32
N ALA A 246 31.96 -57.94 24.07
CA ALA A 246 31.37 -56.85 24.82
C ALA A 246 30.79 -55.79 23.86
N HIS A 247 31.51 -55.45 22.79
CA HIS A 247 31.03 -54.55 21.73
C HIS A 247 29.79 -55.10 21.00
N LEU A 248 29.77 -56.41 20.70
CA LEU A 248 28.62 -57.06 20.08
C LEU A 248 27.40 -57.04 20.98
N GLU A 249 27.58 -57.27 22.29
CA GLU A 249 26.49 -57.22 23.25
C GLU A 249 25.99 -55.79 23.45
N GLN A 250 26.88 -54.79 23.49
CA GLN A 250 26.51 -53.38 23.47
C GLN A 250 25.75 -53.01 22.19
N MET A 251 26.15 -53.49 21.02
CA MET A 251 25.47 -53.23 19.76
C MET A 251 24.05 -53.83 19.74
N LYS A 252 23.86 -55.02 20.33
CA LYS A 252 22.52 -55.61 20.50
C LYS A 252 21.66 -54.80 21.46
N GLN A 253 22.23 -54.31 22.55
CA GLN A 253 21.53 -53.43 23.49
C GLN A 253 21.13 -52.11 22.84
N LEU A 254 22.03 -51.45 22.10
CA LEU A 254 21.73 -50.24 21.35
C LEU A 254 20.66 -50.48 20.29
N ARG A 255 20.72 -51.59 19.56
CA ARG A 255 19.67 -51.96 18.59
C ARG A 255 18.31 -52.16 19.26
N ALA A 256 18.28 -52.80 20.43
CA ALA A 256 17.04 -52.97 21.19
C ALA A 256 16.49 -51.62 21.65
N ASN A 257 17.34 -50.73 22.16
CA ASN A 257 16.97 -49.38 22.58
C ASN A 257 16.46 -48.53 21.41
N ILE A 258 17.13 -48.58 20.25
CA ILE A 258 16.69 -47.91 19.03
C ILE A 258 15.32 -48.44 18.59
N ALA A 259 15.10 -49.76 18.65
CA ALA A 259 13.82 -50.35 18.28
C ALA A 259 12.69 -49.90 19.21
N THR A 260 12.95 -49.81 20.53
CA THR A 260 11.96 -49.31 21.50
C THR A 260 11.67 -47.82 21.27
N ASP A 261 12.70 -47.00 21.12
CA ASP A 261 12.56 -45.55 20.96
C ASP A 261 11.91 -45.18 19.62
N LEU A 262 12.26 -45.91 18.55
CA LEU A 262 11.63 -45.76 17.24
C LEU A 262 10.14 -46.13 17.29
N SER A 263 9.78 -47.20 18.01
CA SER A 263 8.38 -47.60 18.16
C SER A 263 7.55 -46.54 18.91
N GLY A 264 8.12 -45.95 19.97
CA GLY A 264 7.49 -44.87 20.72
C GLY A 264 7.34 -43.59 19.89
N THR A 265 8.40 -43.21 19.17
CA THR A 265 8.41 -42.03 18.29
C THR A 265 7.42 -42.18 17.14
N LYS A 266 7.37 -43.36 16.51
CA LYS A 266 6.40 -43.67 15.44
C LYS A 266 4.96 -43.60 15.95
N ALA A 267 4.70 -44.09 17.16
CA ALA A 267 3.37 -43.99 17.77
C ALA A 267 2.97 -42.51 18.03
N ASN A 268 3.91 -41.69 18.52
CA ASN A 268 3.67 -40.27 18.74
C ASN A 268 3.45 -39.52 17.43
N LEU A 269 4.26 -39.80 16.40
CA LEU A 269 4.09 -39.20 15.06
C LEU A 269 2.74 -39.57 14.44
N ASN A 270 2.32 -40.84 14.56
CA ASN A 270 1.01 -41.27 14.09
C ASN A 270 -0.14 -40.58 14.84
N LYS A 271 -0.01 -40.37 16.15
CA LYS A 271 -1.00 -39.59 16.93
C LYS A 271 -1.07 -38.14 16.47
N ILE A 272 0.07 -37.52 16.17
CA ILE A 272 0.11 -36.15 15.64
C ILE A 272 -0.54 -36.11 14.26
N TYR A 273 -0.20 -37.05 13.37
CA TYR A 273 -0.78 -37.17 12.04
C TYR A 273 -2.31 -37.31 12.09
N THR A 274 -2.85 -38.20 12.93
CA THR A 274 -4.30 -38.37 13.07
C THR A 274 -4.98 -37.17 13.70
N ASN A 275 -4.33 -36.53 14.69
CA ASN A 275 -4.85 -35.29 15.28
C ASN A 275 -4.90 -34.16 14.25
N ILE A 276 -3.84 -33.98 13.46
CA ILE A 276 -3.80 -32.98 12.39
C ILE A 276 -4.89 -33.26 11.36
N GLY A 277 -5.03 -34.51 10.90
CA GLY A 277 -6.09 -34.92 9.98
C GLY A 277 -7.49 -34.58 10.52
N ASN A 278 -7.76 -34.95 11.77
CA ASN A 278 -9.03 -34.62 12.43
C ASN A 278 -9.26 -33.11 12.56
N THR A 279 -8.22 -32.31 12.82
CA THR A 279 -8.35 -30.85 12.88
C THR A 279 -8.60 -30.24 11.50
N LEU A 280 -7.98 -30.76 10.46
CA LEU A 280 -8.15 -30.31 9.09
C LEU A 280 -9.56 -30.61 8.59
N ASP A 281 -10.10 -31.79 8.89
CA ASP A 281 -11.50 -32.13 8.59
C ASP A 281 -12.49 -31.23 9.35
N LYS A 282 -12.19 -30.88 10.61
CA LYS A 282 -12.98 -29.92 11.39
C LYS A 282 -12.91 -28.50 10.80
N ILE A 283 -11.76 -28.09 10.28
CA ILE A 283 -11.61 -26.81 9.59
C ILE A 283 -12.43 -26.83 8.31
N LYS A 284 -12.27 -27.85 7.46
CA LYS A 284 -13.00 -28.00 6.20
C LYS A 284 -14.52 -28.01 6.38
N THR A 285 -15.02 -28.69 7.41
CA THR A 285 -16.46 -28.70 7.74
C THR A 285 -16.96 -27.33 8.23
N ARG A 286 -16.16 -26.62 9.05
CA ARG A 286 -16.49 -25.25 9.47
C ARG A 286 -16.45 -24.26 8.30
N GLU A 287 -15.47 -24.36 7.41
CA GLU A 287 -15.40 -23.54 6.20
C GLU A 287 -16.61 -23.79 5.30
N THR A 288 -16.95 -25.06 5.06
CA THR A 288 -18.14 -25.40 4.27
C THR A 288 -19.42 -24.85 4.91
N TYR A 289 -19.54 -24.92 6.24
CA TYR A 289 -20.68 -24.36 6.97
C TYR A 289 -20.73 -22.83 6.90
N LEU A 290 -19.60 -22.15 7.08
CA LEU A 290 -19.48 -20.70 7.02
C LEU A 290 -19.78 -20.19 5.61
N ASN A 291 -19.26 -20.86 4.57
CA ASN A 291 -19.60 -20.56 3.18
C ASN A 291 -21.09 -20.73 2.93
N LYS A 292 -21.71 -21.81 3.42
CA LYS A 292 -23.16 -22.02 3.30
C LYS A 292 -23.98 -20.94 4.01
N GLN A 293 -23.49 -20.37 5.11
CA GLN A 293 -24.15 -19.27 5.80
C GLN A 293 -23.94 -17.91 5.11
N LEU A 294 -22.79 -17.68 4.51
CA LEU A 294 -22.46 -16.42 3.84
C LEU A 294 -23.03 -16.34 2.41
N GLU A 295 -23.20 -17.46 1.72
CA GLU A 295 -23.70 -17.50 0.34
C GLU A 295 -25.06 -16.78 0.17
N PRO A 296 -26.07 -16.98 1.05
CA PRO A 296 -27.32 -16.23 0.97
C PRO A 296 -27.12 -14.72 1.16
N SER A 297 -26.28 -14.31 2.10
CA SER A 297 -26.01 -12.89 2.34
C SER A 297 -25.26 -12.25 1.17
N LEU A 298 -24.33 -12.99 0.54
CA LEU A 298 -23.62 -12.55 -0.67
C LEU A 298 -24.57 -12.44 -1.88
N THR A 299 -25.50 -13.38 -2.05
CA THR A 299 -26.50 -13.30 -3.13
C THR A 299 -27.48 -12.14 -2.90
N GLU A 300 -27.92 -11.90 -1.66
CA GLU A 300 -28.70 -10.71 -1.30
C GLU A 300 -27.93 -9.42 -1.59
N TYR A 301 -26.65 -9.33 -1.18
CA TYR A 301 -25.79 -8.19 -1.47
C TYR A 301 -25.66 -7.92 -2.98
N ARG A 302 -25.42 -8.97 -3.77
CA ARG A 302 -25.36 -8.87 -5.24
C ARG A 302 -26.68 -8.36 -5.81
N SER A 303 -27.81 -8.88 -5.33
CA SER A 303 -29.14 -8.42 -5.77
C SER A 303 -29.42 -6.96 -5.41
N LEU A 304 -28.98 -6.51 -4.23
CA LEU A 304 -29.09 -5.11 -3.79
C LEU A 304 -28.18 -4.20 -4.60
N GLN A 305 -26.98 -4.66 -4.94
CA GLN A 305 -26.04 -3.94 -5.80
C GLN A 305 -26.60 -3.76 -7.21
N GLU A 306 -27.21 -4.79 -7.78
CA GLU A 306 -27.90 -4.71 -9.08
C GLU A 306 -29.13 -3.79 -9.03
N ARG A 307 -29.91 -3.85 -7.95
CA ARG A 307 -31.02 -2.92 -7.74
C ARG A 307 -30.52 -1.47 -7.64
N LEU A 308 -29.41 -1.24 -6.95
CA LEU A 308 -28.80 0.08 -6.80
C LEU A 308 -28.25 0.60 -8.13
N SER A 309 -27.58 -0.23 -8.94
CA SER A 309 -27.11 0.17 -10.26
C SER A 309 -28.29 0.55 -11.17
N LYS A 310 -29.37 -0.23 -11.15
CA LYS A 310 -30.61 0.07 -11.89
C LYS A 310 -31.24 1.40 -11.46
N VAL A 311 -31.33 1.66 -10.15
CA VAL A 311 -31.88 2.93 -9.64
C VAL A 311 -30.97 4.11 -10.00
N LYS A 312 -29.64 3.95 -9.94
CA LYS A 312 -28.70 4.99 -10.36
C LYS A 312 -28.83 5.32 -11.84
N GLU A 313 -29.00 4.31 -12.69
CA GLU A 313 -29.23 4.51 -14.13
C GLU A 313 -30.55 5.24 -14.37
N GLN A 314 -31.65 4.81 -13.75
CA GLN A 314 -32.93 5.51 -13.82
C GLN A 314 -32.84 6.97 -13.34
N TYR A 315 -32.11 7.22 -12.25
CA TYR A 315 -31.88 8.58 -11.76
C TYR A 315 -31.08 9.43 -12.77
N ARG A 316 -30.03 8.86 -13.37
CA ARG A 316 -29.23 9.53 -14.40
C ARG A 316 -30.09 9.88 -15.62
N ASP A 317 -30.94 8.96 -16.07
CA ASP A 317 -31.81 9.18 -17.22
C ASP A 317 -32.86 10.26 -16.94
N VAL A 318 -33.50 10.21 -15.77
CA VAL A 318 -34.46 11.24 -15.34
C VAL A 318 -33.77 12.60 -15.15
N SER A 319 -32.59 12.63 -14.54
CA SER A 319 -31.79 13.85 -14.36
C SER A 319 -31.41 14.46 -15.71
N GLY A 320 -30.94 13.64 -16.65
CA GLY A 320 -30.70 14.04 -18.04
C GLY A 320 -31.95 14.63 -18.69
N GLY A 321 -33.10 13.96 -18.54
CA GLY A 321 -34.39 14.45 -19.02
C GLY A 321 -34.82 15.79 -18.42
N VAL A 322 -34.56 16.02 -17.13
CA VAL A 322 -34.81 17.32 -16.47
C VAL A 322 -33.89 18.38 -17.05
N THR A 323 -32.59 18.11 -17.20
CA THR A 323 -31.64 19.08 -17.77
C THR A 323 -32.00 19.48 -19.20
N GLU A 324 -32.44 18.53 -20.03
CA GLU A 324 -32.88 18.84 -21.40
C GLU A 324 -34.17 19.66 -21.39
N ARG A 325 -35.14 19.33 -20.53
CA ARG A 325 -36.36 20.14 -20.38
C ARG A 325 -36.05 21.56 -19.88
N THR A 326 -35.11 21.72 -18.96
CA THR A 326 -34.65 23.03 -18.50
C THR A 326 -33.97 23.80 -19.62
N ARG A 327 -33.15 23.14 -20.45
CA ARG A 327 -32.52 23.74 -21.63
C ARG A 327 -33.56 24.20 -22.66
N VAL A 328 -34.56 23.37 -22.95
CA VAL A 328 -35.68 23.73 -23.84
C VAL A 328 -36.50 24.88 -23.26
N LEU A 329 -36.77 24.89 -21.96
CA LEU A 329 -37.46 25.99 -21.28
C LEU A 329 -36.68 27.31 -21.43
N ASN A 330 -35.37 27.30 -21.20
CA ASN A 330 -34.53 28.49 -21.36
C ASN A 330 -34.56 29.00 -22.79
N LYS A 331 -34.47 28.10 -23.78
CA LYS A 331 -34.60 28.47 -25.19
C LYS A 331 -35.96 29.10 -25.50
N LEU A 332 -37.05 28.52 -24.97
CA LEU A 332 -38.39 29.08 -25.17
C LEU A 332 -38.54 30.45 -24.46
N MET A 333 -37.91 30.64 -23.30
CA MET A 333 -37.85 31.94 -22.63
C MET A 333 -37.07 32.97 -23.44
N GLU A 334 -35.94 32.60 -24.05
CA GLU A 334 -35.19 33.48 -24.95
C GLU A 334 -36.00 33.85 -26.20
N GLU A 335 -36.71 32.90 -26.80
CA GLU A 335 -37.62 33.14 -27.91
C GLU A 335 -38.77 34.07 -27.50
N LEU A 336 -39.34 33.89 -26.29
CA LEU A 336 -40.36 34.76 -25.74
C LEU A 336 -39.83 36.19 -25.52
N GLU A 337 -38.62 36.34 -24.96
CA GLU A 337 -37.95 37.62 -24.74
C GLU A 337 -37.62 38.31 -26.08
N HIS A 338 -37.26 37.54 -27.11
CA HIS A 338 -37.07 38.04 -28.46
C HIS A 338 -38.38 38.58 -29.05
N VAL A 339 -39.47 37.81 -28.99
CA VAL A 339 -40.79 38.24 -29.47
C VAL A 339 -41.28 39.46 -28.69
N LYS A 340 -41.06 39.51 -27.37
CA LYS A 340 -41.38 40.67 -26.54
C LYS A 340 -40.60 41.91 -26.98
N ARG A 341 -39.29 41.79 -27.23
CA ARG A 341 -38.47 42.89 -27.77
C ARG A 341 -38.97 43.36 -29.14
N GLU A 342 -39.29 42.45 -30.06
CA GLU A 342 -39.89 42.83 -31.35
C GLU A 342 -41.24 43.54 -31.18
N MET A 343 -42.06 43.10 -30.23
CA MET A 343 -43.34 43.73 -29.93
C MET A 343 -43.14 45.14 -29.35
N ASP A 344 -42.18 45.32 -28.44
CA ASP A 344 -41.84 46.61 -27.85
C ASP A 344 -41.21 47.55 -28.90
N GLU A 345 -40.40 47.02 -29.82
CA GLU A 345 -39.81 47.77 -30.94
C GLU A 345 -40.89 48.18 -31.96
N ARG A 346 -41.82 47.28 -32.32
CA ARG A 346 -42.99 47.65 -33.12
C ARG A 346 -43.91 48.63 -32.41
N GLY A 347 -44.13 48.46 -31.10
CA GLY A 347 -44.95 49.35 -30.29
C GLY A 347 -44.36 50.75 -30.18
N SER A 348 -43.04 50.85 -29.96
CA SER A 348 -42.31 52.12 -29.98
C SER A 348 -42.28 52.72 -31.37
N SER A 349 -42.02 51.95 -32.44
CA SER A 349 -42.10 52.43 -33.84
C SER A 349 -43.49 52.94 -34.22
N MET A 350 -44.56 52.31 -33.73
CA MET A 350 -45.94 52.72 -34.02
C MET A 350 -46.38 53.92 -33.18
N THR A 351 -45.76 54.13 -32.02
CA THR A 351 -46.00 55.30 -31.14
C THR A 351 -45.02 56.45 -31.42
N ASP A 352 -43.94 56.19 -32.15
CA ASP A 352 -42.93 57.18 -32.48
C ASP A 352 -43.48 58.17 -33.51
N GLY A 353 -43.99 59.29 -33.01
CA GLY A 353 -44.40 60.43 -33.82
C GLY A 353 -43.24 61.24 -34.38
N THR A 354 -41.97 60.89 -34.09
CA THR A 354 -40.78 61.63 -34.56
C THR A 354 -40.70 61.75 -36.10
N PRO A 355 -41.02 60.72 -36.91
CA PRO A 355 -41.10 60.85 -38.36
C PRO A 355 -42.15 61.90 -38.78
N LEU A 356 -43.31 61.91 -38.10
CA LEU A 356 -44.39 62.85 -38.39
C LEU A 356 -44.00 64.29 -38.00
N ILE A 357 -43.30 64.46 -36.87
CA ILE A 357 -42.76 65.75 -36.41
C ILE A 357 -41.68 66.24 -37.39
N ASN A 358 -40.82 65.35 -37.89
CA ASN A 358 -39.81 65.70 -38.89
C ASN A 358 -40.46 66.14 -40.19
N ILE A 359 -41.43 65.39 -40.72
CA ILE A 359 -42.20 65.79 -41.90
C ILE A 359 -42.85 67.17 -41.68
N LYS A 360 -43.47 67.40 -40.52
CA LYS A 360 -44.06 68.70 -40.16
C LYS A 360 -43.00 69.81 -40.12
N LYS A 361 -41.79 69.56 -39.60
CA LYS A 361 -40.67 70.51 -39.62
C LYS A 361 -40.23 70.82 -41.06
N THR A 362 -40.08 69.81 -41.92
CA THR A 362 -39.70 70.02 -43.34
C THR A 362 -40.75 70.83 -44.08
N ILE A 363 -42.04 70.54 -43.87
CA ILE A 363 -43.16 71.31 -44.44
C ILE A 363 -43.12 72.77 -43.95
N THR A 364 -42.85 72.99 -42.67
CA THR A 364 -42.74 74.35 -42.10
C THR A 364 -41.56 75.10 -42.68
N LYS A 365 -40.41 74.43 -42.85
CA LYS A 365 -39.22 74.99 -43.50
C LYS A 365 -39.51 75.37 -44.95
N MET A 366 -40.13 74.48 -45.72
CA MET A 366 -40.53 74.77 -47.10
C MET A 366 -41.50 75.95 -47.18
N LYS A 367 -42.47 76.06 -46.25
CA LYS A 367 -43.35 77.23 -46.17
C LYS A 367 -42.59 78.53 -45.92
N ASN A 368 -41.60 78.51 -45.03
CA ASN A 368 -40.76 79.68 -44.77
C ASN A 368 -39.92 80.04 -46.00
N GLU A 369 -39.28 79.06 -46.65
CA GLU A 369 -38.52 79.29 -47.90
C GLU A 369 -39.41 79.85 -49.02
N ILE A 370 -40.64 79.36 -49.18
CA ILE A 370 -41.62 79.94 -50.12
C ILE A 370 -41.96 81.39 -49.76
N SER A 371 -42.17 81.68 -48.47
CA SER A 371 -42.46 83.06 -48.02
C SER A 371 -41.28 84.01 -48.28
N GLU A 372 -40.06 83.55 -48.06
CA GLU A 372 -38.84 84.32 -48.33
C GLU A 372 -38.68 84.56 -49.83
N MET A 373 -38.91 83.52 -50.66
CA MET A 373 -38.88 83.64 -52.11
C MET A 373 -39.94 84.63 -52.62
N ASN A 374 -41.15 84.63 -52.05
CA ASN A 374 -42.18 85.61 -52.38
C ASN A 374 -41.77 87.04 -52.03
N ILE A 375 -41.10 87.28 -50.90
CA ILE A 375 -40.57 88.60 -50.55
C ILE A 375 -39.48 89.01 -51.55
N ARG A 376 -38.57 88.11 -51.90
CA ARG A 376 -37.53 88.37 -52.92
C ARG A 376 -38.14 88.70 -54.28
N ILE A 377 -39.16 87.96 -54.71
CA ILE A 377 -39.93 88.25 -55.93
C ILE A 377 -40.54 89.65 -55.84
N GLY A 378 -41.22 89.99 -54.74
CA GLY A 378 -41.83 91.32 -54.58
C GLY A 378 -40.81 92.47 -54.60
N VAL A 379 -39.64 92.29 -54.00
CA VAL A 379 -38.55 93.29 -54.06
C VAL A 379 -38.00 93.40 -55.48
N LEU A 380 -37.82 92.29 -56.19
CA LEU A 380 -37.38 92.29 -57.59
C LEU A 380 -38.42 92.95 -58.50
N GLU A 381 -39.71 92.68 -58.31
CA GLU A 381 -40.81 93.32 -59.02
C GLU A 381 -40.85 94.83 -58.76
N TYR A 382 -40.70 95.27 -57.51
CA TYR A 382 -40.60 96.69 -57.15
C TYR A 382 -39.36 97.34 -57.79
N SER A 383 -38.20 96.69 -57.71
CA SER A 383 -36.97 97.18 -58.32
C SER A 383 -37.10 97.28 -59.84
N LEU A 384 -37.73 96.32 -60.50
CA LEU A 384 -38.00 96.32 -61.93
C LEU A 384 -39.00 97.42 -62.31
N MET A 385 -40.04 97.62 -61.49
CA MET A 385 -40.98 98.74 -61.66
C MET A 385 -40.26 100.09 -61.53
N CYS A 386 -39.41 100.27 -60.52
CA CYS A 386 -38.60 101.48 -60.35
C CYS A 386 -37.66 101.70 -61.54
N ALA A 387 -37.01 100.64 -62.04
CA ALA A 387 -36.17 100.72 -63.23
C ALA A 387 -37.00 101.14 -64.46
N ARG A 388 -38.16 100.50 -64.71
CA ARG A 388 -39.06 100.89 -65.81
C ARG A 388 -39.57 102.32 -65.70
N VAL A 389 -39.90 102.79 -64.49
CA VAL A 389 -40.32 104.18 -64.27
C VAL A 389 -39.16 105.13 -64.54
N ARG A 390 -37.95 104.79 -64.09
CA ARG A 390 -36.72 105.56 -64.33
C ARG A 390 -36.39 105.65 -65.81
N ASP A 391 -36.44 104.54 -66.54
CA ASP A 391 -36.26 104.51 -67.99
C ASP A 391 -37.30 105.39 -68.69
N ARG A 392 -38.57 105.33 -68.24
CA ARG A 392 -39.64 106.16 -68.81
C ARG A 392 -39.47 107.65 -68.49
N THR A 393 -38.97 108.02 -67.32
CA THR A 393 -38.64 109.42 -67.00
C THR A 393 -37.43 109.90 -67.79
N GLN A 394 -36.42 109.07 -67.98
CA GLN A 394 -35.22 109.40 -68.75
C GLN A 394 -35.55 109.59 -70.23
N LEU A 395 -36.39 108.72 -70.80
CA LEU A 395 -36.94 108.92 -72.15
C LEU A 395 -37.73 110.24 -72.30
N ARG A 396 -38.43 110.69 -71.25
CA ARG A 396 -39.14 111.98 -71.27
C ARG A 396 -38.17 113.16 -71.15
N GLU A 397 -37.12 113.05 -70.35
CA GLU A 397 -36.07 114.07 -70.24
C GLU A 397 -35.28 114.21 -71.55
N ASP A 398 -34.94 113.09 -72.22
CA ASP A 398 -34.30 113.08 -73.54
C ASP A 398 -35.21 113.70 -74.62
N MET A 399 -36.53 113.50 -74.53
CA MET A 399 -37.49 114.11 -75.45
C MET A 399 -37.62 115.62 -75.23
N ASN A 400 -37.54 116.08 -73.97
CA ASN A 400 -37.56 117.51 -73.63
C ASN A 400 -36.23 118.20 -73.97
N SER A 401 -35.08 117.56 -73.77
CA SER A 401 -33.77 118.11 -74.15
C SER A 401 -33.64 118.24 -75.67
N THR A 402 -34.15 117.26 -76.43
CA THR A 402 -34.25 117.33 -77.90
C THR A 402 -35.13 118.48 -78.36
N SER A 403 -36.19 118.80 -77.62
CA SER A 403 -37.08 119.94 -77.94
C SER A 403 -36.42 121.30 -77.68
N THR A 404 -35.40 121.36 -76.80
CA THR A 404 -34.70 122.60 -76.46
C THR A 404 -33.55 122.91 -77.43
N SER A 405 -32.92 121.87 -78.02
CA SER A 405 -31.88 122.02 -79.06
C SER A 405 -32.40 122.48 -80.42
N VAL A 406 -33.72 122.55 -80.65
CA VAL A 406 -34.30 122.97 -81.94
C VAL A 406 -34.67 124.47 -81.95
N MET A 407 -34.43 125.21 -80.86
CA MET A 407 -34.75 126.66 -80.73
C MET A 407 -33.53 127.60 -80.69
N THR A 408 -32.34 127.16 -81.11
CA THR A 408 -31.14 128.00 -81.34
C THR A 408 -30.56 127.67 -82.69
#